data_AF-A0A2E7WCB1-F1
#
_entry.id   AF-A0A2E7WCB1-F1
#
_cell.length_a   1.000
_cell.length_b   1.000
_cell.length_c   1.000
_cell.angle_alpha   90.00
_cell.angle_beta   90.00
_cell.angle_gamma   90.00
#
_symmetry.space_group_name_H-M   'P 1'
#
loop_
_entity.id
_entity.type
_entity.pdbx_description
1 polymer ?
#
loop_
_entity_poly.entity_id
_entity_poly.type
_entity_poly.pdbx_seq_one_letter_code
_entity_poly.pdbx_strand_id
1 'polypeptide(L)' 'MNKSSYESYSGAVNKLNEVIEEIQIKCDQRGIDFSSKVPPETMKKGEMLVSLGLAYQIETFALTLEYLYSKDIELNR' A
#
# COMPACT_ATOMS: atom_id res chain seq x y z
N MET A 1 21.78 -12.50 -2.74
CA MET A 1 21.18 -11.16 -2.88
C MET A 1 22.29 -10.14 -2.68
N ASN A 2 22.54 -9.23 -3.62
CA ASN A 2 23.47 -8.13 -3.36
C ASN A 2 22.78 -7.13 -2.40
N LYS A 3 23.56 -6.40 -1.60
CA LYS A 3 23.05 -5.48 -0.57
C LYS A 3 22.07 -4.43 -1.14
N SER A 4 22.35 -3.92 -2.33
CA SER A 4 21.50 -2.94 -3.03
C SER A 4 20.13 -3.51 -3.40
N SER A 5 20.04 -4.76 -3.87
CA SER A 5 18.75 -5.40 -4.18
C SER A 5 17.91 -5.63 -2.92
N TYR A 6 18.54 -5.96 -1.79
CA TYR A 6 17.85 -6.10 -0.51
C TYR A 6 17.36 -4.76 0.03
N GLU A 7 18.18 -3.70 -0.06
CA GLU A 7 17.80 -2.35 0.34
C GLU A 7 16.62 -1.81 -0.48
N SER A 8 16.62 -1.99 -1.81
CA SER A 8 15.49 -1.61 -2.66
C SER A 8 14.22 -2.38 -2.31
N TYR A 9 14.32 -3.69 -2.08
CA TYR A 9 13.17 -4.50 -1.66
C TYR A 9 12.63 -4.04 -0.30
N SER A 10 13.49 -3.89 0.70
CA SER A 10 13.12 -3.43 2.03
C SER A 10 12.44 -2.06 1.99
N GLY A 11 13.00 -1.12 1.21
CA GLY A 11 12.41 0.20 1.00
C GLY A 11 11.02 0.14 0.38
N ALA A 12 10.83 -0.69 -0.65
CA ALA A 12 9.54 -0.86 -1.31
C ALA A 12 8.48 -1.46 -0.36
N VAL A 13 8.86 -2.47 0.45
CA VAL A 13 7.96 -3.07 1.45
C VAL A 13 7.58 -2.07 2.53
N ASN A 14 8.53 -1.28 3.02
CA ASN A 14 8.26 -0.24 4.01
C ASN A 14 7.27 0.80 3.47
N LYS A 15 7.49 1.30 2.25
CA LYS A 15 6.57 2.26 1.60
C LYS A 15 5.16 1.66 1.44
N LEU A 16 5.04 0.40 1.06
CA LEU A 16 3.72 -0.27 0.96
C LEU A 16 3.00 -0.31 2.31
N ASN A 17 3.71 -0.69 3.39
CA ASN A 17 3.15 -0.75 4.72
C ASN A 17 2.73 0.64 5.23
N GLU A 18 3.56 1.66 5.03
CA GLU A 18 3.26 3.06 5.40
C GLU A 18 1.98 3.54 4.71
N VAL A 19 1.82 3.28 3.41
CA VAL A 19 0.63 3.69 2.65
C VAL A 19 -0.63 2.95 3.15
N ILE A 20 -0.54 1.66 3.43
CA ILE A 20 -1.66 0.89 3.98
C ILE A 20 -2.07 1.44 5.35
N GLU A 21 -1.11 1.72 6.22
CA GLU A 21 -1.35 2.31 7.55
C GLU A 21 -2.00 3.69 7.45
N GLU A 22 -1.53 4.55 6.55
CA GLU A 22 -2.13 5.87 6.34
C GLU A 22 -3.59 5.76 5.87
N ILE A 23 -3.89 4.85 4.95
CA ILE A 23 -5.27 4.61 4.48
C ILE A 23 -6.15 4.09 5.62
N GLN A 24 -5.65 3.15 6.44
CA GLN A 24 -6.38 2.63 7.60
C GLN A 24 -6.70 3.74 8.60
N ILE A 25 -5.71 4.57 8.97
CA ILE A 25 -5.89 5.71 9.87
C ILE A 25 -6.97 6.66 9.33
N LYS A 26 -6.92 6.98 8.02
CA LYS A 26 -7.89 7.85 7.37
C LYS A 26 -9.30 7.25 7.33
N CYS A 27 -9.42 5.93 7.13
CA CYS A 27 -10.69 5.20 7.21
C CYS A 27 -11.27 5.25 8.63
N ASP A 28 -10.45 4.96 9.64
CA ASP A 28 -10.84 4.95 11.06
C ASP A 28 -11.33 6.33 11.51
N GLN A 29 -10.60 7.40 11.14
CA GLN A 29 -10.98 8.78 11.44
C GLN A 29 -12.35 9.18 10.87
N ARG A 30 -12.83 8.49 9.84
CA ARG A 30 -14.09 8.77 9.15
C ARG A 30 -15.18 7.73 9.45
N GLY A 31 -14.87 6.70 10.25
CA GLY A 31 -15.80 5.58 10.47
C GLY A 31 -16.13 4.81 9.20
N ILE A 32 -15.21 4.80 8.22
CA ILE A 32 -15.34 4.05 6.98
C ILE A 32 -14.69 2.69 7.20
N ASP A 33 -15.37 1.62 6.82
CA ASP A 33 -14.75 0.29 6.81
C ASP A 33 -13.60 0.26 5.80
N PHE A 34 -12.39 -0.04 6.26
CA PHE A 34 -11.21 -0.14 5.41
C PHE A 34 -11.41 -1.15 4.27
N SER A 35 -12.07 -2.28 4.53
CA SER A 35 -12.26 -3.32 3.50
C SER A 35 -13.20 -2.88 2.37
N SER A 36 -14.14 -1.97 2.68
CA SER A 36 -14.97 -1.31 1.67
C SER A 36 -14.19 -0.37 0.76
N LYS A 37 -13.05 0.15 1.24
CA LYS A 37 -12.22 1.10 0.51
C LYS A 37 -11.07 0.41 -0.22
N VAL A 38 -10.34 -0.44 0.48
CA VAL A 38 -9.27 -1.29 -0.04
C VAL A 38 -9.78 -2.74 -0.02
N PRO A 39 -10.27 -3.26 -1.16
CA PRO A 39 -10.80 -4.60 -1.22
C PRO A 39 -9.78 -5.66 -0.79
N PRO A 40 -10.21 -6.77 -0.17
CA PRO A 40 -9.32 -7.87 0.22
C PRO A 40 -8.46 -8.41 -0.94
N GLU A 41 -8.97 -8.42 -2.17
CA GLU A 41 -8.18 -8.83 -3.35
C GLU A 41 -6.99 -7.90 -3.62
N THR A 42 -7.15 -6.60 -3.33
CA THR A 42 -6.07 -5.61 -3.43
C THR A 42 -4.96 -5.93 -2.42
N MET A 43 -5.33 -6.26 -1.19
CA MET A 43 -4.37 -6.67 -0.15
C MET A 43 -3.62 -7.94 -0.53
N LYS A 44 -4.34 -8.97 -1.02
CA LYS A 44 -3.73 -10.22 -1.51
C LYS A 44 -2.73 -9.98 -2.64
N LYS A 45 -3.01 -9.01 -3.53
CA LYS A 45 -2.07 -8.64 -4.59
C LYS A 45 -0.78 -8.04 -4.00
N GLY A 46 -0.89 -7.17 -2.99
CA GLY A 46 0.27 -6.64 -2.26
C GLY A 46 1.12 -7.75 -1.65
N GLU A 47 0.49 -8.67 -0.91
CA GLU A 47 1.16 -9.82 -0.28
C GLU A 47 1.85 -10.73 -1.31
N MET A 48 1.21 -10.96 -2.46
CA MET A 48 1.80 -11.71 -3.56
C MET A 48 3.06 -11.03 -4.11
N LEU A 49 3.02 -9.70 -4.33
CA LEU A 49 4.18 -8.95 -4.84
C LEU A 49 5.36 -8.99 -3.85
N VAL A 50 5.06 -8.86 -2.55
CA VAL A 50 6.05 -9.01 -1.46
C VAL A 50 6.66 -10.41 -1.49
N SER A 51 5.84 -11.45 -1.58
CA SER A 51 6.29 -12.86 -1.62
C SER A 51 7.16 -13.17 -2.85
N LEU A 52 6.91 -12.49 -3.98
CA LEU A 52 7.72 -12.63 -5.20
C LEU A 52 9.02 -11.81 -5.16
N GLY A 53 9.23 -10.95 -4.16
CA GLY A 53 10.45 -10.16 -4.04
C GLY A 53 10.60 -9.05 -5.08
N LEU A 54 9.51 -8.64 -5.75
CA LEU A 54 9.55 -7.75 -6.91
C LEU A 54 9.53 -6.28 -6.47
N ALA A 55 10.65 -5.77 -5.96
CA ALA A 55 10.79 -4.43 -5.38
C ALA A 55 10.11 -3.31 -6.20
N TYR A 56 10.40 -3.22 -7.50
CA TYR A 56 9.82 -2.21 -8.40
C TYR A 56 8.29 -2.30 -8.50
N GLN A 57 7.74 -3.53 -8.52
CA GLN A 57 6.30 -3.73 -8.58
C GLN A 57 5.63 -3.44 -7.24
N ILE A 58 6.28 -3.76 -6.12
CA ILE A 58 5.82 -3.41 -4.77
C ILE A 58 5.73 -1.88 -4.64
N GLU A 59 6.78 -1.16 -5.04
CA GLU A 59 6.82 0.31 -4.98
C GLU A 59 5.75 0.94 -5.88
N THR A 60 5.64 0.48 -7.14
CA THR A 60 4.61 0.98 -8.06
C THR A 60 3.20 0.72 -7.53
N PHE A 61 2.98 -0.44 -6.91
CA PHE A 61 1.71 -0.79 -6.29
C PHE A 61 1.40 0.13 -5.10
N ALA A 62 2.37 0.37 -4.22
CA ALA A 62 2.23 1.30 -3.09
C ALA A 62 1.87 2.72 -3.56
N LEU A 63 2.57 3.26 -4.56
CA LEU A 63 2.27 4.59 -5.13
C LEU A 63 0.88 4.64 -5.77
N THR A 64 0.43 3.55 -6.38
CA THR A 64 -0.93 3.47 -6.95
C THR A 64 -1.99 3.51 -5.85
N LEU A 65 -1.80 2.76 -4.75
CA LEU A 65 -2.69 2.83 -3.59
C LEU A 65 -2.71 4.24 -3.00
N GLU A 66 -1.54 4.84 -2.79
CA GLU A 66 -1.39 6.20 -2.28
C GLU A 66 -2.16 7.20 -3.16
N TYR A 67 -2.01 7.12 -4.48
CA TYR A 67 -2.70 8.01 -5.41
C TYR A 67 -4.23 7.84 -5.37
N LEU A 68 -4.72 6.60 -5.44
CA LEU A 68 -6.15 6.31 -5.48
C LEU A 68 -6.83 6.73 -4.18
N TYR A 69 -6.21 6.41 -3.04
CA TYR A 69 -6.85 6.56 -1.74
C TYR A 69 -6.53 7.88 -1.05
N SER A 70 -5.47 8.60 -1.43
CA SER A 70 -5.24 9.97 -0.94
C SER A 70 -6.32 10.93 -1.43
N LYS A 71 -6.74 10.85 -2.70
CA LYS A 71 -7.77 11.75 -3.25
C LYS A 71 -9.18 11.39 -2.77
N ASP A 72 -9.49 10.11 -2.77
CA ASP A 72 -10.82 9.62 -2.41
C ASP A 72 -11.16 9.83 -0.94
N ILE A 73 -10.16 9.82 -0.05
CA ILE A 73 -10.34 10.11 1.37
C ILE A 73 -10.12 11.59 1.67
N GLU A 74 -10.05 12.49 0.69
CA GLU A 74 -10.12 13.93 0.94
C GLU A 74 -11.48 14.50 0.55
N LEU A 75 -12.15 13.93 -0.46
CA LEU A 75 -13.29 14.53 -1.17
C LEU A 75 -14.69 14.37 -0.53
N ASN A 76 -14.83 13.71 0.63
CA ASN A 76 -16.10 13.63 1.36
C ASN A 76 -16.15 14.66 2.50
N ARG A 77 -16.36 15.93 2.16
CA ARG A 77 -16.81 16.99 3.07
C ARG A 77 -18.14 17.55 2.60
#